data_AF-A0A8J7NP46-F1
#
_entry.id   AF-A0A8J7NP46-F1
#
_cell.length_a   1.000
_cell.length_b   1.000
_cell.length_c   1.000
_cell.angle_alpha   90.00
_cell.angle_beta   90.00
_cell.angle_gamma   90.00
#
_symmetry.space_group_name_H-M   'P 1'
#
loop_
_entity.id
_entity.type
_entity.pdbx_description
1 polymer ?
#
loop_
_entity_poly.entity_id
_entity_poly.type
_entity_poly.pdbx_seq_one_letter_code
_entity_poly.pdbx_strand_id
1 'polypeptide(L)'
;MAVSAGDATAARAIWGKLYASAEDNGTAALVKMFINSPDTKSYFGHFSGMGSAADMEASPQVRNHGRTVFGALNEMMSQVESDAGLSAIISPLATKHATQLKVDSKNFRVSVRLRAATHSHPTGY
;
A
#
# COMPACT_ATOMS: atom_id res chain seq x y z
N MET A 1 18.11 -2.99 12.00
CA MET A 1 17.91 -1.62 12.53
C MET A 1 16.59 -1.64 13.28
N ALA A 2 16.62 -1.54 14.60
CA ALA A 2 15.38 -1.48 15.38
C ALA A 2 14.76 -0.08 15.23
N VAL A 3 13.44 -0.01 15.08
CA VAL A 3 12.72 1.27 15.11
C VAL A 3 12.72 1.77 16.56
N SER A 4 13.12 3.03 16.79
CA SER A 4 13.08 3.58 18.14
C SER A 4 11.63 3.76 18.61
N ALA A 5 11.37 3.71 19.92
CA ALA A 5 10.03 3.94 20.45
C ALA A 5 9.45 5.31 20.05
N GLY A 6 10.31 6.33 19.95
CA GLY A 6 9.94 7.66 19.47
C GLY A 6 9.50 7.65 18.00
N ASP A 7 10.29 7.02 17.12
CA ASP A 7 9.95 6.88 15.70
C ASP A 7 8.69 6.03 15.50
N ALA A 8 8.54 4.95 16.28
CA ALA A 8 7.37 4.09 16.24
C ALA A 8 6.10 4.84 16.65
N THR A 9 6.18 5.67 17.70
CA THR A 9 5.07 6.53 18.14
C THR A 9 4.68 7.54 17.06
N ALA A 10 5.66 8.24 16.48
CA ALA A 10 5.43 9.20 15.41
C ALA A 10 4.83 8.53 14.16
N ALA A 11 5.36 7.37 13.77
CA ALA A 11 4.86 6.59 12.64
C ALA A 11 3.41 6.16 12.86
N ARG A 12 3.05 5.65 14.05
CA ARG A 12 1.67 5.28 14.38
C ARG A 12 0.73 6.48 14.37
N ALA A 13 1.16 7.63 14.87
CA ALA A 13 0.34 8.85 14.87
C ALA A 13 0.03 9.33 13.44
N ILE A 14 1.02 9.32 12.54
CA ILE A 14 0.83 9.65 11.13
C ILE A 14 -0.05 8.60 10.45
N TRP A 15 0.24 7.32 10.69
CA TRP A 15 -0.52 6.20 10.12
C TRP A 15 -1.99 6.24 10.51
N GLY A 16 -2.30 6.56 11.78
CA GLY A 16 -3.69 6.68 12.25
C GLY A 16 -4.52 7.66 11.43
N LYS A 17 -3.93 8.78 10.98
CA LYS A 17 -4.60 9.75 10.11
C LYS A 17 -4.89 9.19 8.72
N LEU A 18 -3.94 8.43 8.15
CA LEU A 18 -4.11 7.79 6.86
C LEU A 18 -5.14 6.66 6.92
N TYR A 19 -5.13 5.88 8.01
CA TYR A 19 -6.02 4.75 8.20
C TYR A 19 -7.48 5.17 8.48
N ALA A 20 -7.71 6.38 9.00
CA ALA A 20 -9.06 6.92 9.19
C ALA A 20 -9.88 6.93 7.87
N SER A 21 -9.21 7.07 6.72
CA SER A 21 -9.80 6.95 5.38
C SER A 21 -9.12 5.80 4.61
N ALA A 22 -8.99 4.62 5.23
CA ALA A 22 -8.24 3.49 4.68
C ALA A 22 -8.70 3.05 3.29
N GLU A 23 -10.01 3.09 3.00
CA GLU A 23 -10.53 2.72 1.69
C GLU A 23 -10.11 3.72 0.61
N ASP A 24 -10.32 5.02 0.84
CA ASP A 24 -9.99 6.05 -0.15
C ASP A 24 -8.47 6.15 -0.36
N ASN A 25 -7.71 6.18 0.74
CA ASN A 25 -6.24 6.25 0.67
C ASN A 25 -5.64 4.96 0.08
N GLY A 26 -6.24 3.80 0.38
CA GLY A 26 -5.86 2.51 -0.22
C GLY A 26 -6.14 2.45 -1.71
N THR A 27 -7.31 2.92 -2.13
CA THR A 27 -7.69 3.06 -3.54
C THR A 27 -6.70 3.95 -4.27
N ALA A 28 -6.45 5.16 -3.75
CA ALA A 28 -5.54 6.12 -4.36
C ALA A 28 -4.11 5.55 -4.50
N ALA A 29 -3.61 4.84 -3.48
CA ALA A 29 -2.31 4.19 -3.53
C ALA A 29 -2.24 3.10 -4.62
N LEU A 30 -3.26 2.24 -4.72
CA LEU A 30 -3.33 1.20 -5.76
C LEU A 30 -3.47 1.79 -7.17
N VAL A 31 -4.34 2.77 -7.36
CA VAL A 31 -4.51 3.47 -8.65
C VAL A 31 -3.18 4.08 -9.09
N LYS A 32 -2.47 4.75 -8.18
CA LYS A 32 -1.15 5.33 -8.46
C LYS A 32 -0.12 4.25 -8.81
N MET A 33 -0.16 3.08 -8.16
CA MET A 33 0.69 1.94 -8.54
C MET A 33 0.39 1.48 -9.96
N PHE A 34 -0.89 1.30 -10.31
CA PHE A 34 -1.30 0.85 -11.64
C PHE A 34 -0.97 1.84 -12.75
N ILE A 35 -1.00 3.15 -12.48
CA ILE A 35 -0.61 4.19 -13.44
C ILE A 35 0.92 4.21 -13.62
N ASN A 36 1.67 4.19 -12.52
CA ASN A 36 3.13 4.26 -12.56
C ASN A 36 3.79 2.96 -13.02
N SER A 37 3.07 1.84 -12.96
CA SER A 37 3.57 0.52 -13.35
C SER A 37 2.44 -0.31 -13.97
N PRO A 38 2.05 -0.02 -15.22
CA PRO A 38 0.91 -0.65 -15.89
C PRO A 38 1.00 -2.18 -15.94
N ASP A 39 2.20 -2.74 -16.05
CA ASP A 39 2.43 -4.20 -16.08
C ASP A 39 1.85 -4.91 -14.85
N THR A 40 1.76 -4.21 -13.70
CA THR A 40 1.19 -4.76 -12.47
C THR A 40 -0.30 -5.06 -12.58
N LYS A 41 -1.02 -4.42 -13.52
CA LYS A 41 -2.45 -4.70 -13.76
C LYS A 41 -2.68 -6.16 -14.18
N SER A 42 -1.69 -6.82 -14.78
CA SER A 42 -1.79 -8.22 -15.20
C SER A 42 -2.10 -9.18 -14.05
N TYR A 43 -1.64 -8.88 -12.83
CA TYR A 43 -1.95 -9.67 -11.63
C TYR A 43 -3.41 -9.51 -11.16
N PHE A 44 -4.11 -8.49 -11.67
CA PHE A 44 -5.48 -8.14 -11.32
C PHE A 44 -6.43 -8.35 -12.50
N GLY A 45 -6.15 -9.31 -13.39
CA GLY A 45 -6.97 -9.55 -14.59
C GLY A 45 -8.45 -9.92 -14.33
N HIS A 46 -8.82 -10.21 -13.08
CA HIS A 46 -10.20 -10.46 -12.66
C HIS A 46 -10.93 -9.18 -12.18
N PHE A 47 -10.23 -8.03 -12.15
CA PHE A 47 -10.84 -6.75 -11.80
C PHE A 47 -11.47 -6.10 -13.03
N SER A 48 -12.65 -5.53 -12.82
CA SER A 48 -13.35 -4.66 -13.76
C SER A 48 -13.02 -3.19 -13.49
N GLY A 49 -13.19 -2.33 -14.50
CA GLY A 49 -12.90 -0.90 -14.37
C GLY A 49 -11.41 -0.55 -14.36
N MET A 50 -10.56 -1.32 -15.04
CA MET A 50 -9.09 -1.11 -15.06
C MET A 50 -8.59 -0.19 -16.19
N GLY A 51 -9.51 0.47 -16.91
CA GLY A 51 -9.26 1.24 -18.14
C GLY A 51 -8.57 2.58 -17.86
N SER A 52 -9.30 3.52 -17.24
CA SER A 52 -8.77 4.83 -16.84
C SER A 52 -8.54 4.93 -15.33
N ALA A 53 -7.88 6.01 -14.90
CA ALA A 53 -7.72 6.32 -13.47
C ALA A 53 -9.08 6.46 -12.76
N ALA A 54 -10.02 7.19 -13.38
CA ALA A 54 -11.36 7.38 -12.84
C ALA A 54 -12.13 6.06 -12.72
N ASP A 55 -12.00 5.16 -13.71
CA ASP A 55 -12.63 3.83 -13.65
C ASP A 55 -12.06 3.00 -12.49
N MET A 56 -10.74 3.05 -12.27
CA MET A 56 -10.08 2.30 -11.20
C MET A 56 -10.45 2.86 -9.82
N GLU A 57 -10.58 4.17 -9.68
CA GLU A 57 -11.02 4.83 -8.44
C GLU A 57 -12.47 4.48 -8.07
N ALA A 58 -13.34 4.31 -9.08
CA ALA A 58 -14.72 3.91 -8.92
C ALA A 58 -14.92 2.39 -8.76
N SER A 59 -13.94 1.58 -9.14
CA SER A 59 -14.05 0.11 -9.13
C SER A 59 -14.19 -0.45 -7.70
N PRO A 60 -15.31 -1.12 -7.35
CA PRO A 60 -15.48 -1.71 -6.02
C PRO A 60 -14.40 -2.74 -5.68
N GLN A 61 -13.86 -3.44 -6.70
CA GLN A 61 -12.80 -4.42 -6.51
C GLN A 61 -11.48 -3.76 -6.12
N VAL A 62 -11.12 -2.65 -6.78
CA VAL A 62 -9.94 -1.86 -6.43
C VAL A 62 -10.10 -1.26 -5.03
N ARG A 63 -11.27 -0.70 -4.71
CA ARG A 63 -11.54 -0.10 -3.39
C ARG A 63 -11.43 -1.12 -2.26
N ASN A 64 -12.08 -2.28 -2.42
CA ASN A 64 -12.01 -3.36 -1.43
C ASN A 64 -10.58 -3.91 -1.27
N HIS A 65 -9.83 -4.04 -2.37
CA HIS A 65 -8.44 -4.45 -2.29
C HIS A 65 -7.56 -3.40 -1.62
N GLY A 66 -7.79 -2.11 -1.88
CA GLY A 66 -7.11 -1.00 -1.23
C GLY A 66 -7.28 -1.04 0.28
N ARG A 67 -8.52 -1.26 0.75
CA ARG A 67 -8.84 -1.49 2.17
C ARG A 67 -8.11 -2.71 2.73
N THR A 68 -8.06 -3.81 1.98
CA THR A 68 -7.35 -5.04 2.39
C THR A 68 -5.85 -4.78 2.61
N VAL A 69 -5.19 -4.08 1.68
CA VAL A 69 -3.78 -3.70 1.80
C VAL A 69 -3.54 -2.80 3.00
N PHE A 70 -4.38 -1.77 3.19
CA PHE A 70 -4.27 -0.87 4.34
C PHE A 70 -4.55 -1.58 5.67
N GLY A 71 -5.44 -2.58 5.69
CA GLY A 71 -5.65 -3.44 6.86
C GLY A 71 -4.39 -4.18 7.27
N ALA A 72 -3.72 -4.85 6.32
CA ALA A 72 -2.46 -5.54 6.59
C ALA A 72 -1.35 -4.57 7.07
N LEU A 73 -1.24 -3.39 6.47
CA LEU A 73 -0.29 -2.37 6.91
C LEU A 73 -0.60 -1.86 8.32
N ASN A 74 -1.88 -1.77 8.69
CA ASN A 74 -2.29 -1.39 10.04
C ASN A 74 -1.90 -2.44 11.08
N GLU A 75 -2.08 -3.73 10.76
CA GLU A 75 -1.60 -4.82 11.62
C GLU A 75 -0.08 -4.75 11.79
N MET A 76 0.67 -4.53 10.70
CA MET A 76 2.13 -4.33 10.76
C MET A 76 2.50 -3.14 11.65
N MET A 77 1.76 -2.02 11.57
CA MET A 77 2.03 -0.86 12.40
C MET A 77 1.78 -1.08 13.89
N SER A 78 0.88 -2.00 14.25
CA SER A 78 0.73 -2.41 15.65
C SER A 78 2.00 -3.10 16.18
N GLN A 79 2.71 -3.83 15.31
CA GLN A 79 3.90 -4.63 15.64
C GLN A 79 5.23 -3.98 15.25
N VAL A 80 5.27 -2.71 14.84
CA VAL A 80 6.45 -2.09 14.19
C VAL A 80 7.76 -2.12 15.01
N GLU A 81 7.67 -2.28 16.33
CA GLU A 81 8.82 -2.40 17.25
C GLU A 81 9.26 -3.86 17.50
N SER A 82 8.47 -4.84 17.04
CA SER A 82 8.67 -6.27 17.28
C SER A 82 9.03 -6.97 15.97
N ASP A 83 10.31 -7.30 15.80
CA ASP A 83 10.78 -8.06 14.62
C ASP A 83 10.05 -9.40 14.48
N ALA A 84 9.77 -10.07 15.60
CA ALA A 84 9.02 -11.32 15.62
C ALA A 84 7.54 -11.11 15.24
N GLY A 85 6.90 -10.05 15.75
CA GLY A 85 5.52 -9.69 15.45
C GLY A 85 5.34 -9.28 13.98
N LEU A 86 6.26 -8.47 13.44
CA LEU A 86 6.31 -8.13 12.02
C LEU A 86 6.49 -9.37 11.16
N SER A 87 7.42 -10.25 11.53
CA SER A 87 7.67 -11.50 10.78
C SER A 87 6.43 -12.40 10.76
N ALA A 88 5.71 -12.51 11.88
CA ALA A 88 4.48 -13.29 11.95
C ALA A 88 3.39 -12.80 10.99
N ILE A 89 3.33 -11.50 10.68
CA ILE A 89 2.40 -10.90 9.72
C ILE A 89 2.94 -10.99 8.29
N ILE A 90 4.21 -10.66 8.08
CA ILE A 90 4.83 -10.56 6.76
C ILE A 90 5.02 -11.93 6.12
N SER A 91 5.47 -12.94 6.88
CA SER A 91 5.75 -14.28 6.35
C SER A 91 4.56 -14.92 5.60
N PRO A 92 3.34 -15.01 6.18
CA PRO A 92 2.20 -15.59 5.47
C PRO A 92 1.79 -14.75 4.26
N LEU A 93 1.88 -13.42 4.34
CA LEU A 93 1.62 -12.53 3.20
C LEU A 93 2.63 -12.75 2.08
N ALA A 94 3.92 -12.83 2.40
CA ALA A 94 4.98 -13.08 1.44
C ALA A 94 4.80 -14.44 0.75
N THR A 95 4.48 -15.49 1.51
CA THR A 95 4.17 -16.81 0.95
C THR A 95 2.97 -16.75 0.02
N LYS A 96 1.86 -16.10 0.44
CA LYS A 96 0.67 -15.96 -0.41
C LYS A 96 0.99 -15.26 -1.74
N HIS A 97 1.76 -14.18 -1.69
CA HIS A 97 2.11 -13.43 -2.90
C HIS A 97 3.06 -14.21 -3.82
N ALA A 98 4.03 -14.94 -3.26
CA ALA A 98 4.99 -15.70 -4.03
C ALA A 98 4.37 -16.96 -4.68
N THR A 99 3.58 -17.71 -3.91
CA THR A 99 3.15 -19.06 -4.34
C THR A 99 1.76 -19.09 -4.97
N GLN A 100 0.81 -18.31 -4.44
CA GLN A 100 -0.58 -18.33 -4.90
C GLN A 100 -0.84 -17.22 -5.92
N LEU A 101 -0.46 -15.98 -5.59
CA LEU A 101 -0.70 -14.82 -6.47
C LEU A 101 0.39 -14.65 -7.54
N LYS A 102 1.54 -15.34 -7.37
CA LYS A 102 2.68 -15.34 -8.29
C LYS A 102 3.14 -13.94 -8.70
N VAL A 103 3.11 -13.00 -7.75
CA VAL A 103 3.56 -11.63 -7.95
C VAL A 103 5.09 -11.61 -7.94
N ASP A 104 5.69 -11.06 -9.00
CA ASP A 104 7.14 -10.89 -9.08
C ASP A 104 7.63 -9.98 -7.94
N SER A 105 8.65 -10.41 -7.21
CA SER A 105 9.17 -9.73 -6.03
C SER A 105 9.64 -8.30 -6.33
N LYS A 106 9.99 -7.99 -7.58
CA LYS A 106 10.36 -6.63 -8.02
C LYS A 106 9.23 -5.60 -7.81
N ASN A 107 7.97 -6.04 -7.85
CA ASN A 107 6.80 -5.16 -7.76
C ASN A 107 6.51 -4.67 -6.33
N PHE A 108 7.02 -5.34 -5.30
CA PHE A 108 6.96 -4.83 -3.92
C PHE A 108 7.86 -3.60 -3.74
N ARG A 109 8.98 -3.53 -4.45
CA ARG A 109 9.87 -2.34 -4.43
C ARG A 109 9.24 -1.14 -5.13
N VAL A 110 8.39 -1.39 -6.13
CA VAL A 110 7.62 -0.35 -6.84
C VAL A 110 6.53 0.22 -5.94
N SER A 111 5.80 -0.64 -5.22
CA SER A 111 4.74 -0.22 -4.29
C SER A 111 5.25 0.71 -3.18
N VAL A 112 6.46 0.45 -2.66
CA VAL A 112 7.09 1.25 -1.59
C VAL A 112 7.61 2.60 -2.07
N ARG A 113 7.90 2.77 -3.38
CA ARG A 113 8.44 4.02 -3.96
C ARG A 113 7.39 5.11 -4.15
N LEU A 114 6.13 4.87 -3.81
CA LEU A 114 5.07 5.89 -3.81
C LEU A 114 5.26 6.88 -2.63
N ARG A 115 6.39 7.59 -2.55
CA ARG A 115 6.64 8.65 -1.57
C ARG A 115 6.42 10.03 -2.18
N ALA A 116 5.59 10.81 -1.50
CA ALA A 116 5.57 12.28 -1.45
C ALA A 116 5.58 13.04 -2.78
N ALA A 117 4.42 13.15 -3.42
CA ALA A 117 4.12 14.23 -4.37
C ALA A 117 2.88 14.99 -3.89
N THR A 118 2.99 15.66 -2.74
CA THR A 118 1.95 16.60 -2.28
C THR A 118 2.52 17.90 -1.71
N HIS A 119 3.80 18.22 -1.91
CA HIS A 119 4.32 19.56 -1.66
C HIS A 119 5.28 19.97 -2.78
N SER A 120 4.72 20.34 -3.93
CA SER A 120 5.35 21.33 -4.81
C SER A 120 4.73 22.67 -4.48
N HIS A 121 5.33 23.39 -3.52
CA HIS A 121 5.14 24.83 -3.42
C HIS A 121 5.74 25.45 -4.69
N PRO A 122 5.00 26.24 -5.48
CA PRO A 122 5.61 27.06 -6.52
C PRO A 122 6.21 28.29 -5.83
N THR A 123 7.51 28.28 -5.55
CA THR A 123 8.22 29.53 -5.29
C THR A 123 8.57 30.15 -6.63
N GLY A 124 7.67 31.01 -7.12
CA GLY A 124 8.06 32.06 -8.04
C GLY A 124 8.69 33.19 -7.23
N TYR A 125 9.93 33.53 -7.56
CA TYR A 125 10.47 34.87 -7.78
C TYR A 125 11.78 34.71 -8.57
#